data_AF-A0A1I8C3H2-F1
#
_entry.id   AF-A0A1I8C3H2-F1
#
_cell.length_a   1.000
_cell.length_b   1.000
_cell.length_c   1.000
_cell.angle_alpha   90.00
_cell.angle_beta   90.00
_cell.angle_gamma   90.00
#
_symmetry.space_group_name_H-M   'P 1'
#
loop_
_entity.id
_entity.type
_entity.pdbx_description
1 polymer ?
#
loop_
_entity_poly.entity_id
_entity_poly.type
_entity_poly.pdbx_seq_one_letter_code
_entity_poly.pdbx_strand_id
1 'polypeptide(L)'
;MDEKINISKENSPTLLNHQFDYSDMHSMSLDELKNLRRKVESKVQNLQGELSDLAFHNYRTYVDVSTTAEYCREKFSQMDTLMRQSSSSFPNLEEQIDQFKNQSTQLLNEFKLLSDVESTNFLIWEIIRLPKSEPDFILRVIEVYRECMYDTIILYLAVFPDTDTQQRFVNEDTRWERWTGSSQNYLLQCWAQKNIERLLSYVQCCEYKSLLDIEMMVSKLMSCAFSFGRMGLDFRPLVHCKFSQMVLNIFQNKIEAATKSFTSNEKIDLIDDGIFETTQSELKKEISRVDLSAPLELCIWDDLCIFGNSIIDALNEIRHSIYINSIRRVFNILHFSFQNIFAWMDSFLSNQENIFIVKKATFLLIKQFLPFINNCFFSCFPYEQCAKKYFTIGNCSLNEYKNTFNLMNLNIFGLCKNESLFFEMIKEFDLKENEEQNILIEEESINTKNLENEEIVKNEEEEKKEENLQVE
;
A
#
# COMPACT_ATOMS: atom_id res chain seq x y z
N MET A 1 21.44 55.48 -29.85
CA MET A 1 20.84 55.94 -31.11
C MET A 1 19.85 57.02 -30.74
N ASP A 2 20.29 58.26 -30.93
CA ASP A 2 19.49 59.47 -30.78
C ASP A 2 18.44 59.53 -31.89
N GLU A 3 17.17 59.67 -31.55
CA GLU A 3 16.19 60.27 -32.45
C GLU A 3 15.38 61.33 -31.69
N LYS A 4 15.72 62.58 -32.01
CA LYS A 4 15.06 63.80 -31.55
C LYS A 4 13.65 63.86 -32.16
N ILE A 5 12.62 63.81 -31.31
CA ILE A 5 11.27 64.19 -31.71
C ILE A 5 11.15 65.71 -31.59
N ASN A 6 11.17 66.34 -32.76
CA ASN A 6 11.06 67.76 -32.99
C ASN A 6 9.60 68.19 -32.82
N ILE A 7 9.23 68.70 -31.65
CA ILE A 7 7.90 69.28 -31.42
C ILE A 7 7.93 70.71 -31.95
N SER A 8 7.35 70.90 -33.14
CA SER A 8 7.03 72.18 -33.74
C SER A 8 6.15 73.00 -32.79
N LYS A 9 6.76 73.98 -32.13
CA LYS A 9 6.07 75.10 -31.50
C LYS A 9 5.48 76.00 -32.59
N GLU A 10 4.34 75.62 -33.14
CA GLU A 10 3.51 76.52 -33.93
C GLU A 10 2.09 76.50 -33.35
N ASN A 11 1.50 77.69 -33.29
CA ASN A 11 0.12 77.99 -32.90
C ASN A 11 -0.11 78.24 -31.40
N SER A 12 0.56 79.28 -30.89
CA SER A 12 -0.10 80.14 -29.89
C SER A 12 -0.97 81.15 -30.66
N PRO A 13 -2.23 81.37 -30.27
CA PRO A 13 -3.14 82.24 -31.01
C PRO A 13 -2.71 83.71 -30.83
N THR A 14 -2.20 84.28 -31.90
CA THR A 14 -1.88 85.69 -32.09
C THR A 14 -3.16 86.54 -32.16
N LEU A 15 -3.75 86.85 -31.01
CA LEU A 15 -4.93 87.72 -30.83
C LEU A 15 -4.80 88.31 -29.41
N LEU A 16 -4.57 89.59 -29.10
CA LEU A 16 -4.65 90.86 -29.80
C LEU A 16 -3.34 91.63 -29.56
N ASN A 17 -2.43 91.66 -30.53
CA ASN A 17 -1.44 92.73 -30.63
C ASN A 17 -2.11 93.96 -31.25
N HIS A 18 -3.08 94.54 -30.54
CA HIS A 18 -3.40 95.93 -30.78
C HIS A 18 -2.51 96.74 -29.86
N GLN A 19 -1.40 97.21 -30.43
CA GLN A 19 -0.59 98.33 -29.95
C GLN A 19 -1.51 99.55 -29.78
N PHE A 20 -2.26 99.59 -28.68
CA PHE A 20 -2.53 100.83 -27.98
C PHE A 20 -1.48 100.88 -26.89
N ASP A 21 -0.36 101.49 -27.24
CA ASP A 21 0.74 101.71 -26.32
C ASP A 21 0.18 102.59 -25.18
N TYR A 22 -0.10 101.98 -24.03
CA TYR A 22 -0.56 102.70 -22.82
C TYR A 22 0.46 103.77 -22.39
N SER A 23 1.69 103.68 -22.89
CA SER A 23 2.75 104.68 -22.84
C SER A 23 2.36 106.03 -23.46
N ASP A 24 1.53 106.06 -24.51
CA ASP A 24 1.06 107.30 -25.15
C ASP A 24 -0.10 107.96 -24.38
N MET A 25 -0.77 107.26 -23.46
CA MET A 25 -1.83 107.85 -22.63
C MET A 25 -1.31 108.79 -21.54
N HIS A 26 -0.05 108.64 -21.12
CA HIS A 26 0.55 109.50 -20.08
C HIS A 26 1.06 110.85 -20.63
N SER A 27 1.23 110.98 -21.95
CA SER A 27 1.73 112.18 -22.62
C SER A 27 0.62 113.06 -23.23
N MET A 28 -0.64 112.61 -23.20
CA MET A 28 -1.78 113.28 -23.84
C MET A 28 -2.61 114.12 -22.86
N SER A 29 -3.14 115.23 -23.35
CA SER A 29 -4.01 116.13 -22.58
C SER A 29 -5.44 115.57 -22.44
N LEU A 30 -6.17 115.99 -21.39
CA LEU A 30 -7.50 115.46 -21.03
C LEU A 30 -8.53 115.53 -22.17
N ASP A 31 -8.41 116.50 -23.06
CA ASP A 31 -9.32 116.67 -24.20
C ASP A 31 -9.03 115.68 -25.34
N GLU A 32 -7.77 115.28 -25.51
CA GLU A 32 -7.40 114.27 -26.49
C GLU A 32 -7.88 112.88 -26.06
N LEU A 33 -7.87 112.58 -24.75
CA LEU A 33 -8.44 111.34 -24.19
C LEU A 33 -9.95 111.24 -24.38
N LYS A 34 -10.69 112.35 -24.24
CA LYS A 34 -12.15 112.37 -24.51
C LYS A 34 -12.44 112.13 -25.98
N ASN A 35 -11.63 112.69 -26.88
CA ASN A 35 -11.78 112.47 -28.32
C ASN A 35 -11.41 111.03 -28.72
N LEU A 36 -10.39 110.44 -28.11
CA LEU A 36 -10.06 109.03 -28.28
C LEU A 36 -11.20 108.14 -27.80
N ARG A 37 -11.76 108.39 -26.61
CA ARG A 37 -12.92 107.63 -26.09
C ARG A 37 -14.10 107.66 -27.06
N ARG A 38 -14.46 108.83 -27.59
CA ARG A 38 -15.57 108.93 -28.57
C ARG A 38 -15.25 108.19 -29.88
N LYS A 39 -14.00 108.25 -30.36
CA LYS A 39 -13.56 107.47 -31.52
C LYS A 39 -13.65 105.96 -31.27
N VAL A 40 -13.29 105.50 -30.07
CA VAL A 40 -13.38 104.09 -29.68
C VAL A 40 -14.84 103.67 -29.56
N GLU A 41 -15.70 104.45 -28.88
CA GLU A 41 -17.14 104.16 -28.76
C GLU A 41 -17.81 104.05 -30.14
N SER A 42 -17.49 104.96 -31.08
CA SER A 42 -17.99 104.89 -32.45
C SER A 42 -17.46 103.66 -33.21
N LYS A 43 -16.17 103.32 -33.07
CA LYS A 43 -15.62 102.11 -33.69
C LYS A 43 -16.25 100.84 -33.14
N VAL A 44 -16.48 100.77 -31.83
CA VAL A 44 -17.13 99.62 -31.19
C VAL A 44 -18.55 99.45 -31.70
N GLN A 45 -19.33 100.54 -31.83
CA GLN A 45 -20.68 100.46 -32.38
C GLN A 45 -20.70 100.01 -33.85
N ASN A 46 -19.79 100.53 -34.68
CA ASN A 46 -19.68 100.09 -36.07
C ASN A 46 -19.28 98.62 -36.17
N LEU A 47 -18.29 98.18 -35.40
CA LEU A 47 -17.88 96.78 -35.34
C LEU A 47 -19.01 95.89 -34.85
N GLN A 48 -19.82 96.34 -33.89
CA GLN A 48 -20.95 95.57 -33.40
C GLN A 48 -22.04 95.39 -34.47
N GLY A 49 -22.27 96.41 -35.31
CA GLY A 49 -23.13 96.31 -36.48
C GLY A 49 -22.58 95.32 -37.51
N GLU A 50 -21.30 95.46 -37.89
CA GLU A 50 -20.64 94.54 -38.83
C GLU A 50 -20.62 93.10 -38.33
N LEU A 51 -20.39 92.88 -37.03
CA LEU A 51 -20.41 91.56 -36.42
C LEU A 51 -21.82 90.95 -36.44
N SER A 52 -22.86 91.77 -36.25
CA SER A 52 -24.25 91.33 -36.33
C SER A 52 -24.62 90.90 -37.75
N ASP A 53 -24.23 91.68 -38.76
CA ASP A 53 -24.50 91.34 -40.16
C ASP A 53 -23.73 90.09 -40.61
N LEU A 54 -22.48 89.95 -40.17
CA LEU A 54 -21.67 88.76 -40.41
C LEU A 54 -22.25 87.53 -39.71
N ALA A 55 -22.68 87.68 -38.45
CA ALA A 55 -23.31 86.62 -37.68
C ALA A 55 -24.65 86.20 -38.30
N PHE A 56 -25.42 87.13 -38.86
CA PHE A 56 -26.69 86.83 -39.51
C PHE A 56 -26.49 86.07 -40.83
N HIS A 57 -25.57 86.53 -41.68
CA HIS A 57 -25.32 85.89 -42.98
C HIS A 57 -24.65 84.52 -42.85
N ASN A 58 -23.76 84.35 -41.88
CA ASN A 58 -22.99 83.11 -41.68
C ASN A 58 -23.50 82.27 -40.50
N TYR A 59 -24.70 82.57 -39.97
CA TYR A 59 -25.25 81.89 -38.79
C TYR A 59 -25.23 80.37 -38.93
N ARG A 60 -25.62 79.87 -40.10
CA ARG A 60 -25.65 78.43 -40.39
C ARG A 60 -24.26 77.80 -40.30
N THR A 61 -23.25 78.46 -40.86
CA THR A 61 -21.86 78.01 -40.77
C THR A 61 -21.36 78.03 -39.33
N TYR A 62 -21.73 79.02 -38.53
CA TYR A 62 -21.37 79.02 -37.10
C TYR A 62 -22.04 77.90 -36.31
N VAL A 63 -23.30 77.57 -36.62
CA VAL A 63 -24.00 76.42 -36.01
C VAL A 63 -23.36 75.10 -36.44
N ASP A 64 -23.00 74.94 -37.71
CA ASP A 64 -22.31 73.75 -38.22
C ASP A 64 -20.89 73.62 -37.61
N VAL A 65 -20.17 74.73 -37.42
CA VAL A 65 -18.88 74.75 -36.71
C VAL A 65 -19.06 74.41 -35.23
N SER A 66 -20.12 74.89 -34.58
CA SER A 66 -20.39 74.56 -33.17
C SER A 66 -20.73 73.08 -32.98
N THR A 67 -21.59 72.52 -33.85
CA THR A 67 -21.99 71.11 -33.79
C THR A 67 -20.82 70.17 -34.11
N THR A 68 -19.99 70.52 -35.09
CA THR A 68 -18.76 69.75 -35.38
C THR A 68 -17.73 69.88 -34.25
N ALA A 69 -17.60 71.05 -33.62
CA ALA A 69 -16.75 71.21 -32.44
C ALA A 69 -17.24 70.37 -31.25
N GLU A 70 -18.56 70.29 -31.02
CA GLU A 70 -19.15 69.40 -30.00
C GLU A 70 -18.89 67.93 -30.32
N TYR A 71 -19.10 67.51 -31.58
CA TYR A 71 -18.81 66.14 -32.01
C TYR A 71 -17.32 65.78 -31.82
N CYS A 72 -16.40 66.68 -32.16
CA CYS A 72 -14.98 66.49 -31.91
C CYS A 72 -14.67 66.38 -30.41
N ARG A 73 -15.26 67.23 -29.56
CA ARG A 73 -15.07 67.14 -28.10
C ARG A 73 -15.56 65.80 -27.56
N GLU A 74 -16.71 65.31 -28.02
CA GLU A 74 -17.23 64.02 -27.59
C GLU A 74 -16.29 62.88 -28.00
N LYS A 75 -15.77 62.91 -29.23
CA LYS A 75 -14.80 61.91 -29.72
C LYS A 75 -13.47 61.96 -28.98
N PHE A 76 -12.95 63.15 -28.67
CA PHE A 76 -11.76 63.28 -27.84
C PHE A 76 -12.02 62.80 -26.41
N SER A 77 -13.21 63.03 -25.85
CA SER A 77 -13.57 62.47 -24.54
C SER A 77 -13.63 60.94 -24.55
N GLN A 78 -14.17 60.33 -25.61
CA GLN A 78 -14.16 58.88 -25.79
C GLN A 78 -12.73 58.34 -25.89
N MET A 79 -11.88 59.00 -26.68
CA MET A 79 -10.45 58.68 -26.81
C MET A 79 -9.73 58.75 -25.45
N ASP A 80 -9.97 59.81 -24.68
CA ASP A 80 -9.39 59.98 -23.34
C ASP A 80 -9.84 58.88 -22.37
N THR A 81 -11.11 58.46 -22.43
CA THR A 81 -11.60 57.36 -21.60
C THR A 81 -10.94 56.03 -21.95
N LEU A 82 -10.80 55.71 -23.24
CA LEU A 82 -10.11 54.49 -23.69
C LEU A 82 -8.63 54.53 -23.35
N MET A 83 -7.97 55.70 -23.49
CA MET A 83 -6.57 55.87 -23.12
C MET A 83 -6.36 55.68 -21.62
N ARG A 84 -7.27 56.18 -20.77
CA ARG A 84 -7.24 55.93 -19.32
C ARG A 84 -7.45 54.45 -18.97
N GLN A 85 -8.38 53.77 -19.65
CA GLN A 85 -8.61 52.34 -19.45
C GLN A 85 -7.37 51.53 -19.83
N SER A 86 -6.78 51.77 -20.99
CA SER A 86 -5.54 51.12 -21.42
C SER A 86 -4.38 51.43 -20.47
N SER A 87 -4.22 52.70 -20.08
CA SER A 87 -3.22 53.14 -19.09
C SER A 87 -3.39 52.47 -17.73
N SER A 88 -4.61 52.11 -17.33
CA SER A 88 -4.87 51.40 -16.07
C SER A 88 -4.61 49.89 -16.16
N SER A 89 -4.64 49.31 -17.36
CA SER A 89 -4.35 47.88 -17.58
C SER A 89 -2.85 47.59 -17.72
N PHE A 90 -2.03 48.55 -18.17
CA PHE A 90 -0.58 48.37 -18.29
C PHE A 90 0.13 48.00 -16.97
N PRO A 91 -0.15 48.65 -15.82
CA PRO A 91 0.48 48.28 -14.56
C PRO A 91 0.14 46.86 -14.11
N ASN A 92 -1.10 46.42 -14.33
CA ASN A 92 -1.52 45.05 -14.01
C ASN A 92 -0.81 44.03 -14.91
N LEU A 93 -0.63 44.35 -16.20
CA LEU A 93 0.14 43.51 -17.11
C LEU A 93 1.63 43.46 -16.73
N GLU A 94 2.21 44.58 -16.31
CA GLU A 94 3.58 44.66 -15.81
C GLU A 94 3.76 43.80 -14.55
N GLU A 95 2.83 43.90 -13.59
CA GLU A 95 2.83 43.07 -12.38
C GLU A 95 2.70 41.58 -12.71
N GLN A 96 1.83 41.19 -13.64
CA GLN A 96 1.70 39.80 -14.07
C GLN A 96 2.95 39.27 -14.78
N ILE A 97 3.62 40.11 -15.58
CA ILE A 97 4.88 39.74 -16.24
C ILE A 97 5.98 39.56 -15.19
N ASP A 98 6.05 40.42 -14.17
CA ASP A 98 7.03 40.27 -13.09
C ASP A 98 6.75 39.05 -12.22
N GLN A 99 5.48 38.76 -11.91
CA GLN A 99 5.08 37.53 -11.22
C GLN A 99 5.46 36.28 -12.05
N PHE A 100 5.15 36.27 -13.34
CA PHE A 100 5.53 35.18 -14.24
C PHE A 100 7.04 35.01 -14.33
N LYS A 101 7.79 36.11 -14.45
CA LYS A 101 9.25 36.09 -14.47
C LYS A 101 9.83 35.51 -13.17
N ASN A 102 9.31 35.94 -12.02
CA ASN A 102 9.73 35.41 -10.72
C ASN A 102 9.46 33.91 -10.61
N GLN A 103 8.25 33.45 -10.96
CA GLN A 103 7.92 32.02 -10.98
C GLN A 103 8.79 31.22 -11.94
N SER A 104 9.03 31.74 -13.15
CA SER A 104 9.87 31.08 -14.15
C SER A 104 11.33 30.99 -13.70
N THR A 105 11.85 31.98 -12.97
CA THR A 105 13.20 31.92 -12.39
C THR A 105 13.31 30.94 -11.22
N GLN A 106 12.28 30.84 -10.37
CA GLN A 106 12.22 29.83 -9.32
C GLN A 106 12.24 28.43 -9.91
N LEU A 107 11.39 28.18 -10.90
CA LEU A 107 11.32 26.91 -11.62
C LEU A 107 12.65 26.58 -12.31
N LEU A 108 13.31 27.55 -12.96
CA LEU A 108 14.64 27.34 -13.55
C LEU A 108 15.70 26.97 -12.49
N ASN A 109 15.64 27.55 -11.29
CA ASN A 109 16.56 27.19 -10.21
C ASN A 109 16.30 25.77 -9.69
N GLU A 110 15.03 25.37 -9.54
CA GLU A 110 14.68 24.00 -9.19
C GLU A 110 15.17 23.01 -10.25
N PHE A 111 14.99 23.32 -11.54
CA PHE A 111 15.52 22.50 -12.63
C PHE A 111 17.05 22.40 -12.62
N LYS A 112 17.77 23.47 -12.30
CA LYS A 112 19.23 23.43 -12.14
C LYS A 112 19.65 22.54 -10.98
N LEU A 113 19.00 22.67 -9.82
CA LEU A 113 19.25 21.78 -8.69
C LEU A 113 18.99 20.32 -9.06
N LEU A 114 17.91 20.02 -9.77
CA LEU A 114 17.63 18.67 -10.24
C LEU A 114 18.69 18.17 -11.24
N SER A 115 19.14 19.01 -12.17
CA SER A 115 20.20 18.66 -13.12
C SER A 115 21.57 18.45 -12.46
N ASP A 116 21.93 19.27 -11.48
CA ASP A 116 23.18 19.14 -10.72
C ASP A 116 23.16 17.83 -9.93
N VAL A 117 22.05 17.56 -9.26
CA VAL A 117 21.88 16.35 -8.48
C VAL A 117 21.91 15.16 -9.45
N GLU A 118 21.28 15.20 -10.64
CA GLU A 118 21.32 14.12 -11.65
C GLU A 118 22.74 13.87 -12.19
N SER A 119 23.55 14.92 -12.34
CA SER A 119 24.94 14.80 -12.80
C SER A 119 25.87 14.16 -11.77
N THR A 120 25.53 14.30 -10.48
CA THR A 120 26.17 13.52 -9.43
C THR A 120 25.54 12.13 -9.43
N ASN A 121 26.25 11.12 -9.94
CA ASN A 121 25.89 9.70 -9.84
C ASN A 121 25.82 9.27 -8.36
N PHE A 122 24.82 9.75 -7.64
CA PHE A 122 24.60 9.42 -6.24
C PHE A 122 23.58 8.29 -6.20
N LEU A 123 23.88 7.24 -5.44
CA LEU A 123 23.02 6.06 -5.25
C LEU A 123 21.57 6.42 -4.86
N ILE A 124 21.37 7.60 -4.26
CA ILE A 124 20.07 8.19 -3.92
C ILE A 124 19.22 8.50 -5.17
N TRP A 125 19.81 8.94 -6.29
CA TRP A 125 19.03 9.18 -7.51
C TRP A 125 18.40 7.94 -8.07
N GLU A 126 19.13 6.84 -8.01
CA GLU A 126 18.61 5.54 -8.43
C GLU A 126 17.45 5.09 -7.54
N ILE A 127 17.55 5.32 -6.22
CA ILE A 127 16.46 5.07 -5.27
C ILE A 127 15.25 5.99 -5.55
N ILE A 128 15.47 7.28 -5.84
CA ILE A 128 14.39 8.25 -6.10
C ILE A 128 13.65 7.92 -7.40
N ARG A 129 14.35 7.37 -8.40
CA ARG A 129 13.74 6.94 -9.68
C ARG A 129 12.84 5.73 -9.53
N LEU A 130 13.07 4.88 -8.53
CA LEU A 130 12.25 3.70 -8.30
C LEU A 130 10.92 4.09 -7.64
N PRO A 131 9.77 3.61 -8.16
CA PRO A 131 8.49 3.82 -7.50
C PRO A 131 8.53 3.16 -6.13
N LYS A 132 8.16 3.91 -5.08
CA LYS A 132 8.14 3.44 -3.68
C LYS A 132 7.26 2.19 -3.45
N SER A 133 6.42 1.83 -4.43
CA SER A 133 5.50 0.70 -4.37
C SER A 133 6.08 -0.61 -4.92
N GLU A 134 7.27 -0.60 -5.54
CA GLU A 134 7.87 -1.82 -6.07
C GLU A 134 8.79 -2.50 -5.04
N PRO A 135 8.79 -3.85 -4.98
CA PRO A 135 9.66 -4.60 -4.06
C PRO A 135 11.15 -4.28 -4.29
N ASP A 136 11.51 -3.94 -5.52
CA ASP A 136 12.87 -3.55 -5.93
C ASP A 136 13.38 -2.29 -5.23
N PHE A 137 12.49 -1.36 -4.85
CA PHE A 137 12.86 -0.16 -4.09
C PHE A 137 13.52 -0.54 -2.76
N ILE A 138 12.92 -1.45 -2.00
CA ILE A 138 13.40 -1.86 -0.68
C ILE A 138 14.72 -2.63 -0.81
N LEU A 139 14.81 -3.51 -1.81
CA LEU A 139 16.04 -4.25 -2.10
C LEU A 139 17.20 -3.28 -2.40
N ARG A 140 16.95 -2.23 -3.19
CA ARG A 140 17.97 -1.21 -3.48
C ARG A 140 18.32 -0.37 -2.26
N VAL A 141 17.34 0.00 -1.43
CA VAL A 141 17.59 0.71 -0.17
C VAL A 141 18.52 -0.11 0.74
N ILE A 142 18.30 -1.42 0.86
CA ILE A 142 19.17 -2.30 1.66
C ILE A 142 20.60 -2.31 1.12
N GLU A 143 20.79 -2.32 -0.21
CA GLU A 143 22.12 -2.28 -0.83
C GLU A 143 22.86 -0.98 -0.55
N VAL A 144 22.19 0.16 -0.75
CA VAL A 144 22.78 1.48 -0.50
C VAL A 144 23.11 1.64 0.97
N TYR A 145 22.23 1.18 1.87
CA TYR A 145 22.49 1.21 3.31
C TYR A 145 23.70 0.35 3.69
N ARG A 146 23.85 -0.82 3.05
CA ARG A 146 25.02 -1.69 3.22
C ARG A 146 26.30 -1.00 2.74
N GLU A 147 26.30 -0.41 1.55
CA GLU A 147 27.47 0.28 0.98
C GLU A 147 27.89 1.48 1.84
N CYS A 148 26.95 2.36 2.18
CA CYS A 148 27.25 3.54 3.00
C CYS A 148 27.73 3.16 4.42
N MET A 149 27.12 2.15 5.06
CA MET A 149 27.59 1.70 6.36
C MET A 149 28.97 1.06 6.28
N TYR A 150 29.24 0.26 5.25
CA TYR A 150 30.53 -0.38 5.03
C TYR A 150 31.65 0.65 4.87
N ASP A 151 31.44 1.66 4.01
CA ASP A 151 32.41 2.74 3.79
C ASP A 151 32.66 3.53 5.08
N THR A 152 31.59 3.85 5.82
CA THR A 152 31.71 4.60 7.09
C THR A 152 32.50 3.81 8.13
N ILE A 153 32.24 2.50 8.27
CA ILE A 153 32.96 1.64 9.21
C ILE A 153 34.44 1.54 8.82
N ILE A 154 34.75 1.33 7.54
CA ILE A 154 36.14 1.25 7.07
C ILE A 154 36.87 2.56 7.28
N LEU A 155 36.27 3.68 6.90
CA LEU A 155 36.86 5.01 7.09
C LEU A 155 37.09 5.30 8.56
N TYR A 156 36.14 4.95 9.44
CA TYR A 156 36.32 5.10 10.88
C TYR A 156 37.49 4.27 11.39
N LEU A 157 37.56 2.99 11.03
CA LEU A 157 38.65 2.10 11.46
C LEU A 157 40.02 2.53 10.90
N ALA A 158 40.05 3.17 9.72
CA ALA A 158 41.27 3.73 9.14
C ALA A 158 41.75 4.98 9.88
N VAL A 159 40.82 5.83 10.34
CA VAL A 159 41.15 7.07 11.09
C VAL A 159 41.43 6.76 12.57
N PHE A 160 40.73 5.79 13.15
CA PHE A 160 40.82 5.41 14.57
C PHE A 160 41.16 3.92 14.75
N PRO A 161 42.41 3.50 14.46
CA PRO A 161 42.82 2.11 14.63
C PRO A 161 42.94 1.71 16.12
N ASP A 162 42.59 0.46 16.45
CA ASP A 162 42.60 -0.10 17.82
C ASP A 162 44.00 -0.23 18.47
N THR A 163 45.07 0.16 17.78
CA THR A 163 46.47 -0.05 18.19
C THR A 163 46.92 0.84 19.36
N ASP A 164 46.15 1.85 19.73
CA ASP A 164 46.57 2.87 20.71
C ASP A 164 46.41 2.46 22.19
N THR A 165 45.76 1.33 22.47
CA THR A 165 45.51 0.87 23.85
C THR A 165 46.66 0.04 24.45
N GLN A 166 47.49 -0.60 23.62
CA GLN A 166 48.55 -1.51 24.11
C GLN A 166 49.88 -0.80 24.42
N GLN A 167 50.15 0.39 23.85
CA GLN A 167 51.46 1.06 24.02
C GLN A 167 51.52 2.14 25.11
N ARG A 168 50.39 2.56 25.71
CA ARG A 168 50.38 3.70 26.64
C ARG A 168 50.49 3.35 28.13
N PHE A 169 50.67 2.10 28.51
CA PHE A 169 50.63 1.66 29.92
C PHE A 169 51.91 0.97 30.42
N VAL A 170 53.08 1.59 30.22
CA VAL A 170 54.33 1.15 30.86
C VAL A 170 54.68 1.98 32.11
N ASN A 171 54.11 3.18 32.31
CA ASN A 171 54.35 4.00 33.51
C ASN A 171 53.04 4.46 34.17
N GLU A 172 52.78 3.93 35.36
CA GLU A 172 51.56 4.14 36.17
C GLU A 172 51.60 5.46 36.94
N ASP A 173 50.51 6.24 36.85
CA ASP A 173 50.17 7.27 37.83
C ASP A 173 48.79 6.93 38.41
N THR A 174 48.75 6.49 39.66
CA THR A 174 47.60 5.84 40.34
C THR A 174 46.49 6.80 40.80
N ARG A 175 46.57 8.09 40.45
CA ARG A 175 45.67 9.13 40.97
C ARG A 175 44.42 9.37 40.09
N TRP A 176 44.42 8.89 38.86
CA TRP A 176 43.25 8.97 37.98
C TRP A 176 42.60 7.60 37.93
N GLU A 177 41.36 7.52 38.43
CA GLU A 177 40.58 6.28 38.39
C GLU A 177 40.56 5.75 36.94
N ARG A 178 40.98 4.50 36.81
CA ARG A 178 40.93 3.70 35.59
C ARG A 178 39.50 3.76 35.04
N TRP A 179 39.27 4.57 34.01
CA TRP A 179 38.16 4.31 33.10
C TRP A 179 38.35 2.88 32.61
N THR A 180 37.49 1.97 33.03
CA THR A 180 37.52 0.59 32.57
C THR A 180 37.49 0.62 31.05
N GLY A 181 38.51 0.00 30.43
CA GLY A 181 38.78 0.07 29.01
C GLY A 181 37.59 -0.45 28.19
N SER A 182 36.67 0.45 27.86
CA SER A 182 35.73 0.23 26.78
C SER A 182 36.52 0.28 25.48
N SER A 183 36.21 -0.60 24.53
CA SER A 183 36.85 -0.55 23.22
C SER A 183 36.65 0.86 22.62
N GLN A 184 37.68 1.44 21.99
CA GLN A 184 37.56 2.72 21.27
C GLN A 184 36.48 2.68 20.19
N ASN A 185 36.11 1.46 19.76
CA ASN A 185 35.03 1.16 18.84
C ASN A 185 33.63 1.09 19.46
N TYR A 186 33.45 1.37 20.76
CA TYR A 186 32.11 1.38 21.38
C TYR A 186 31.16 2.35 20.69
N LEU A 187 31.61 3.57 20.39
CA LEU A 187 30.80 4.57 19.68
C LEU A 187 30.40 4.09 18.28
N LEU A 188 31.36 3.47 17.57
CA LEU A 188 31.10 2.88 16.25
C LEU A 188 30.07 1.75 16.35
N GLN A 189 30.18 0.87 17.34
CA GLN A 189 29.24 -0.22 17.57
C GLN A 189 27.84 0.30 17.92
N CYS A 190 27.72 1.31 18.78
CA CYS A 190 26.44 1.95 19.09
C CYS A 190 25.82 2.63 17.86
N TRP A 191 26.64 3.32 17.07
CA TRP A 191 26.19 3.93 15.81
C TRP A 191 25.71 2.85 14.83
N ALA A 192 26.47 1.77 14.65
CA ALA A 192 26.13 0.69 13.74
C ALA A 192 24.84 -0.03 14.18
N GLN A 193 24.71 -0.35 15.48
CA GLN A 193 23.50 -0.95 16.04
C GLN A 193 22.27 -0.08 15.77
N LYS A 194 22.34 1.23 16.07
CA LYS A 194 21.22 2.15 15.86
C LYS A 194 20.84 2.25 14.38
N ASN A 195 21.81 2.22 13.48
CA ASN A 195 21.53 2.22 12.05
C ASN A 195 20.92 0.91 11.57
N ILE A 196 21.35 -0.25 12.09
CA ILE A 196 20.74 -1.55 11.80
C ILE A 196 19.29 -1.58 12.30
N GLU A 197 19.03 -1.10 13.52
CA GLU A 197 17.68 -1.02 14.07
C GLU A 197 16.76 -0.14 13.21
N ARG A 198 17.28 0.98 12.72
CA ARG A 198 16.60 1.90 11.81
C ARG A 198 16.33 1.28 10.43
N LEU A 199 17.29 0.56 9.86
CA LEU A 199 17.08 -0.17 8.60
C LEU A 199 15.94 -1.20 8.77
N LEU A 200 16.00 -1.96 9.86
CA LEU A 200 15.00 -2.98 10.15
C LEU A 200 13.62 -2.38 10.46
N SER A 201 13.53 -1.19 11.05
CA SER A 201 12.24 -0.52 11.26
C SER A 201 11.65 0.01 9.96
N TYR A 202 12.47 0.54 9.05
CA TYR A 202 11.99 0.93 7.72
C TYR A 202 11.44 -0.23 6.92
N VAL A 203 12.18 -1.35 6.93
CA VAL A 203 11.74 -2.60 6.34
C VAL A 203 10.42 -3.09 6.97
N GLN A 204 10.20 -2.88 8.27
CA GLN A 204 8.93 -3.24 8.93
C GLN A 204 7.73 -2.39 8.52
N CYS A 205 7.94 -1.14 8.15
CA CYS A 205 6.86 -0.23 7.77
C CYS A 205 6.44 -0.36 6.30
N CYS A 206 7.14 -1.15 5.50
CA CYS A 206 6.79 -1.38 4.12
C CYS A 206 5.63 -2.37 3.99
N GLU A 207 4.69 -2.07 3.08
CA GLU A 207 3.60 -2.98 2.75
C GLU A 207 4.11 -4.04 1.76
N TYR A 208 4.10 -5.30 2.19
CA TYR A 208 4.43 -6.45 1.33
C TYR A 208 3.13 -7.07 0.83
N LYS A 209 3.01 -7.23 -0.48
CA LYS A 209 1.85 -7.87 -1.11
C LYS A 209 1.99 -9.39 -1.16
N SER A 210 3.21 -9.88 -1.28
CA SER A 210 3.51 -11.31 -1.40
C SER A 210 4.55 -11.76 -0.37
N LEU A 211 4.48 -13.04 0.00
CA LEU A 211 5.50 -13.69 0.81
C LEU A 211 6.85 -13.77 0.07
N LEU A 212 6.83 -13.91 -1.27
CA LEU A 212 8.04 -13.97 -2.09
C LEU A 212 8.88 -12.69 -1.96
N ASP A 213 8.23 -11.53 -1.88
CA ASP A 213 8.90 -10.23 -1.68
C ASP A 213 9.67 -10.22 -0.35
N ILE A 214 9.07 -10.81 0.69
CA ILE A 214 9.71 -10.95 2.01
C ILE A 214 10.88 -11.92 1.96
N GLU A 215 10.74 -13.06 1.29
CA GLU A 215 11.84 -14.03 1.17
C GLU A 215 13.05 -13.43 0.44
N MET A 216 12.82 -12.71 -0.67
CA MET A 216 13.87 -12.02 -1.41
C MET A 216 14.58 -10.97 -0.53
N MET A 217 13.79 -10.19 0.20
CA MET A 217 14.32 -9.20 1.14
C MET A 217 15.10 -9.84 2.29
N VAL A 218 14.59 -10.91 2.91
CA VAL A 218 15.26 -11.65 3.98
C VAL A 218 16.60 -12.17 3.46
N SER A 219 16.63 -12.76 2.26
CA SER A 219 17.87 -13.21 1.63
C SER A 219 18.88 -12.06 1.50
N LYS A 220 18.42 -10.88 1.08
CA LYS A 220 19.28 -9.69 0.97
C LYS A 220 19.80 -9.19 2.32
N LEU A 221 18.95 -9.16 3.34
CA LEU A 221 19.33 -8.77 4.70
C LEU A 221 20.25 -9.79 5.36
N MET A 222 20.06 -11.08 5.09
CA MET A 222 20.97 -12.14 5.57
C MET A 222 22.34 -12.03 4.89
N SER A 223 22.38 -11.71 3.59
CA SER A 223 23.63 -11.38 2.87
C SER A 223 24.30 -10.13 3.44
N CYS A 224 23.53 -9.09 3.73
CA CYS A 224 23.99 -7.87 4.37
C CYS A 224 24.59 -8.16 5.76
N ALA A 225 23.87 -8.89 6.61
CA ALA A 225 24.34 -9.30 7.93
C ALA A 225 25.59 -10.20 7.86
N PHE A 226 25.69 -11.07 6.86
CA PHE A 226 26.89 -11.87 6.64
C PHE A 226 28.12 -11.00 6.28
N SER A 227 27.94 -9.95 5.48
CA SER A 227 29.02 -9.02 5.13
C SER A 227 29.54 -8.27 6.35
N PHE A 228 28.64 -7.79 7.21
CA PHE A 228 28.98 -7.10 8.46
C PHE A 228 29.44 -8.03 9.58
N GLY A 229 29.08 -9.32 9.53
CA GLY A 229 29.58 -10.33 10.47
C GLY A 229 31.11 -10.44 10.46
N ARG A 230 31.76 -10.18 9.31
CA ARG A 230 33.22 -10.11 9.20
C ARG A 230 33.83 -8.91 9.92
N MET A 231 33.04 -7.85 10.14
CA MET A 231 33.40 -6.65 10.89
C MET A 231 32.99 -6.74 12.38
N GLY A 232 32.58 -7.92 12.84
CA GLY A 232 32.14 -8.14 14.22
C GLY A 232 30.70 -7.68 14.50
N LEU A 233 29.91 -7.38 13.46
CA LEU A 233 28.51 -6.95 13.57
C LEU A 233 27.58 -8.02 12.98
N ASP A 234 27.13 -8.97 13.81
CA ASP A 234 26.18 -10.00 13.40
C ASP A 234 24.76 -9.70 13.89
N PHE A 235 23.86 -9.39 12.96
CA PHE A 235 22.46 -9.10 13.24
C PHE A 235 21.48 -10.09 12.59
N ARG A 236 21.97 -11.26 12.13
CA ARG A 236 21.11 -12.34 11.59
C ARG A 236 19.99 -12.78 12.56
N PRO A 237 20.21 -12.89 13.88
CA PRO A 237 19.13 -13.21 14.82
C PRO A 237 18.03 -12.14 14.87
N LEU A 238 18.39 -10.87 14.73
CA LEU A 238 17.44 -9.75 14.71
C LEU A 238 16.59 -9.75 13.44
N VAL A 239 17.23 -10.03 12.28
CA VAL A 239 16.54 -10.28 11.00
C VAL A 239 15.52 -11.39 11.21
N HIS A 240 15.96 -12.58 11.61
CA HIS A 240 15.11 -13.74 11.83
C HIS A 240 13.89 -13.43 12.73
N CYS A 241 14.12 -12.80 13.89
CA CYS A 241 13.04 -12.49 14.84
C CYS A 241 11.96 -11.60 14.18
N LYS A 242 12.37 -10.52 13.51
CA LYS A 242 11.44 -9.56 12.90
C LYS A 242 10.67 -10.15 11.71
N PHE A 243 11.33 -10.93 10.84
CA PHE A 243 10.66 -11.51 9.67
C PHE A 243 9.74 -12.66 10.04
N SER A 244 10.05 -13.45 11.06
CA SER A 244 9.15 -14.50 11.55
C SER A 244 7.77 -13.95 11.94
N GLN A 245 7.73 -12.73 12.49
CA GLN A 245 6.48 -12.04 12.83
C GLN A 245 5.73 -11.55 11.58
N MET A 246 6.44 -11.07 10.56
CA MET A 246 5.81 -10.63 9.30
C MET A 246 5.14 -11.77 8.55
N VAL A 247 5.85 -12.90 8.41
CA VAL A 247 5.32 -14.12 7.76
C VAL A 247 4.06 -14.60 8.48
N LEU A 248 4.09 -14.61 9.82
CA LEU A 248 2.93 -14.95 10.64
C LEU A 248 1.75 -13.99 10.45
N ASN A 249 2.01 -12.68 10.35
CA ASN A 249 0.95 -11.70 10.13
C ASN A 249 0.29 -11.86 8.75
N ILE A 250 1.05 -12.14 7.70
CA ILE A 250 0.50 -12.40 6.36
C ILE A 250 -0.35 -13.67 6.39
N PHE A 251 0.17 -14.74 6.99
CA PHE A 251 -0.57 -15.99 7.14
C PHE A 251 -1.89 -15.78 7.92
N GLN A 252 -1.83 -15.03 9.02
CA GLN A 252 -3.01 -14.66 9.80
C GLN A 252 -4.02 -13.89 8.95
N ASN A 253 -3.58 -12.87 8.20
CA ASN A 253 -4.45 -12.06 7.35
C ASN A 253 -5.11 -12.90 6.24
N LYS A 254 -4.37 -13.83 5.62
CA LYS A 254 -4.92 -14.73 4.59
C LYS A 254 -5.99 -15.66 5.14
N ILE A 255 -5.72 -16.27 6.30
CA ILE A 255 -6.72 -17.13 6.96
C ILE A 255 -7.92 -16.31 7.38
N GLU A 256 -7.74 -15.17 8.05
CA GLU A 256 -8.85 -14.32 8.46
C GLU A 256 -9.70 -13.85 7.26
N ALA A 257 -9.08 -13.54 6.12
CA ALA A 257 -9.80 -13.22 4.89
C ALA A 257 -10.63 -14.41 4.39
N ALA A 258 -10.05 -15.62 4.38
CA ALA A 258 -10.77 -16.84 4.03
C ALA A 258 -11.92 -17.15 5.00
N THR A 259 -11.70 -17.01 6.32
CA THR A 259 -12.74 -17.20 7.34
C THR A 259 -13.86 -16.18 7.19
N LYS A 260 -13.54 -14.91 6.88
CA LYS A 260 -14.55 -13.86 6.64
C LYS A 260 -15.35 -14.15 5.38
N SER A 261 -14.71 -14.60 4.31
CA SER A 261 -15.38 -15.01 3.07
C SER A 261 -16.30 -16.22 3.27
N PHE A 262 -15.94 -17.13 4.17
CA PHE A 262 -16.78 -18.28 4.51
C PHE A 262 -17.96 -17.88 5.41
N THR A 263 -17.70 -17.08 6.45
CA THR A 263 -18.75 -16.64 7.40
C THR A 263 -19.68 -15.56 6.85
N SER A 264 -19.36 -14.95 5.71
CA SER A 264 -20.27 -14.02 5.01
C SER A 264 -21.44 -14.69 4.31
N ASN A 265 -21.43 -16.02 4.17
CA ASN A 265 -22.51 -16.74 3.52
C ASN A 265 -23.78 -16.73 4.40
N GLU A 266 -24.93 -16.46 3.79
CA GLU A 266 -26.22 -16.37 4.51
C GLU A 266 -26.87 -17.74 4.74
N LYS A 267 -26.41 -18.79 4.05
CA LYS A 267 -26.94 -20.16 4.12
C LYS A 267 -25.82 -21.19 3.99
N ILE A 268 -26.07 -22.40 4.50
CA ILE A 268 -25.23 -23.58 4.30
C ILE A 268 -25.86 -24.38 3.16
N ASP A 269 -25.29 -24.27 1.96
CA ASP A 269 -25.76 -24.98 0.78
C ASP A 269 -24.97 -26.28 0.62
N LEU A 270 -25.56 -27.40 1.05
CA LEU A 270 -25.01 -28.75 0.84
C LEU A 270 -25.62 -29.35 -0.43
N ILE A 271 -24.80 -29.98 -1.26
CA ILE A 271 -25.28 -30.70 -2.45
C ILE A 271 -26.07 -31.94 -2.01
N ASP A 272 -27.19 -32.22 -2.69
CA ASP A 272 -28.06 -33.37 -2.42
C ASP A 272 -27.33 -34.72 -2.62
N ASP A 273 -27.51 -35.64 -1.67
CA ASP A 273 -26.80 -36.94 -1.59
C ASP A 273 -26.96 -37.81 -2.85
N GLY A 274 -28.09 -37.70 -3.56
CA GLY A 274 -28.38 -38.53 -4.73
C GLY A 274 -27.50 -38.26 -5.96
N ILE A 275 -26.92 -37.05 -6.07
CA ILE A 275 -25.98 -36.73 -7.15
C ILE A 275 -24.59 -37.28 -6.81
N PHE A 276 -24.26 -37.30 -5.52
CA PHE A 276 -22.93 -37.59 -5.02
C PHE A 276 -22.58 -39.09 -5.03
N GLU A 277 -23.52 -39.97 -4.64
CA GLU A 277 -23.35 -41.43 -4.68
C GLU A 277 -22.99 -41.96 -6.08
N THR A 278 -23.58 -41.36 -7.11
CA THR A 278 -23.35 -41.74 -8.52
C THR A 278 -21.89 -41.47 -8.92
N THR A 279 -21.36 -40.29 -8.59
CA THR A 279 -19.95 -39.90 -8.81
C THR A 279 -18.95 -40.66 -7.95
N GLN A 280 -19.31 -41.03 -6.71
CA GLN A 280 -18.42 -41.75 -5.79
C GLN A 280 -18.09 -43.17 -6.30
N SER A 281 -19.04 -43.83 -6.97
CA SER A 281 -18.87 -45.16 -7.57
C SER A 281 -17.89 -45.17 -8.77
N GLU A 282 -17.81 -44.05 -9.49
CA GLU A 282 -16.90 -43.89 -10.64
C GLU A 282 -15.48 -43.51 -10.20
N LEU A 283 -15.33 -42.67 -9.17
CA LEU A 283 -14.03 -42.17 -8.69
C LEU A 283 -13.27 -43.17 -7.78
N LYS A 284 -13.98 -44.02 -7.03
CA LYS A 284 -13.36 -45.07 -6.18
C LYS A 284 -12.58 -46.13 -6.98
N LYS A 285 -12.76 -46.22 -8.30
CA LYS A 285 -12.00 -47.16 -9.17
C LYS A 285 -10.58 -46.69 -9.49
N GLU A 286 -10.23 -45.41 -9.29
CA GLU A 286 -8.91 -44.88 -9.68
C GLU A 286 -7.94 -44.60 -8.50
N ILE A 287 -8.43 -44.44 -7.26
CA ILE A 287 -7.60 -43.97 -6.13
C ILE A 287 -7.11 -45.16 -5.30
N SER A 288 -6.12 -45.89 -5.82
CA SER A 288 -5.34 -46.88 -5.04
C SER A 288 -3.94 -46.40 -4.68
N ARG A 289 -3.63 -45.10 -4.87
CA ARG A 289 -2.32 -44.52 -4.56
C ARG A 289 -2.46 -43.06 -4.14
N VAL A 290 -1.82 -42.71 -3.02
CA VAL A 290 -1.50 -41.37 -2.47
C VAL A 290 -2.29 -40.98 -1.20
N ASP A 291 -1.62 -41.13 -0.04
CA ASP A 291 -2.05 -40.84 1.34
C ASP A 291 -2.34 -39.34 1.67
N LEU A 292 -2.33 -38.45 0.68
CA LEU A 292 -2.58 -37.01 0.85
C LEU A 292 -3.73 -36.46 -0.01
N SER A 293 -4.50 -37.32 -0.67
CA SER A 293 -5.67 -36.87 -1.45
C SER A 293 -6.77 -36.36 -0.51
N ALA A 294 -7.40 -35.25 -0.89
CA ALA A 294 -8.60 -34.77 -0.20
C ALA A 294 -9.69 -35.85 -0.24
N PRO A 295 -10.39 -36.11 0.88
CA PRO A 295 -11.57 -36.97 0.89
C PRO A 295 -12.59 -36.45 -0.13
N LEU A 296 -13.12 -37.35 -0.97
CA LEU A 296 -14.08 -36.97 -2.02
C LEU A 296 -15.34 -36.36 -1.41
N GLU A 297 -15.71 -36.84 -0.23
CA GLU A 297 -16.88 -36.43 0.54
C GLU A 297 -16.88 -34.95 0.93
N LEU A 298 -15.72 -34.27 0.86
CA LEU A 298 -15.64 -32.81 1.05
C LEU A 298 -16.28 -32.02 -0.10
N CYS A 299 -16.35 -32.61 -1.30
CA CYS A 299 -16.96 -31.96 -2.47
C CYS A 299 -18.48 -31.77 -2.34
N ILE A 300 -19.11 -32.28 -1.28
CA ILE A 300 -20.53 -32.03 -0.96
C ILE A 300 -20.75 -30.56 -0.56
N TRP A 301 -19.69 -29.87 -0.13
CA TRP A 301 -19.77 -28.48 0.33
C TRP A 301 -18.71 -27.60 -0.37
N ASP A 302 -19.14 -26.90 -1.42
CA ASP A 302 -18.25 -26.08 -2.25
C ASP A 302 -17.53 -24.98 -1.46
N ASP A 303 -18.24 -24.28 -0.56
CA ASP A 303 -17.63 -23.24 0.28
C ASP A 303 -16.52 -23.80 1.17
N LEU A 304 -16.69 -25.04 1.65
CA LEU A 304 -15.68 -25.72 2.45
C LEU A 304 -14.45 -26.07 1.60
N CYS A 305 -14.64 -26.47 0.35
CA CYS A 305 -13.55 -26.67 -0.59
C CYS A 305 -12.79 -25.37 -0.90
N ILE A 306 -13.49 -24.26 -1.13
CA ILE A 306 -12.87 -22.94 -1.37
C ILE A 306 -12.04 -22.51 -0.15
N PHE A 307 -12.60 -22.67 1.04
CA PHE A 307 -11.92 -22.40 2.30
C PHE A 307 -10.71 -23.33 2.53
N GLY A 308 -10.86 -24.63 2.26
CA GLY A 308 -9.79 -25.62 2.35
C GLY A 308 -8.63 -25.32 1.41
N ASN A 309 -8.91 -24.98 0.16
CA ASN A 309 -7.90 -24.57 -0.81
C ASN A 309 -7.15 -23.33 -0.33
N SER A 310 -7.87 -22.34 0.23
CA SER A 310 -7.26 -21.14 0.79
C SER A 310 -6.33 -21.44 1.98
N ILE A 311 -6.69 -22.40 2.85
CA ILE A 311 -5.81 -22.88 3.93
C ILE A 311 -4.58 -23.58 3.35
N ILE A 312 -4.75 -24.48 2.38
CA ILE A 312 -3.66 -25.24 1.78
C ILE A 312 -2.68 -24.30 1.07
N ASP A 313 -3.18 -23.33 0.32
CA ASP A 313 -2.37 -22.30 -0.32
C ASP A 313 -1.58 -21.50 0.71
N ALA A 314 -2.24 -21.07 1.79
CA ALA A 314 -1.58 -20.38 2.89
C ALA A 314 -0.50 -21.24 3.58
N LEU A 315 -0.75 -22.54 3.78
CA LEU A 315 0.21 -23.50 4.35
C LEU A 315 1.39 -23.78 3.40
N ASN A 316 1.13 -23.85 2.10
CA ASN A 316 2.15 -24.09 1.08
C ASN A 316 3.13 -22.93 0.99
N GLU A 317 2.63 -21.69 1.04
CA GLU A 317 3.46 -20.49 1.01
C GLU A 317 4.44 -20.46 2.19
N ILE A 318 3.96 -20.77 3.39
CA ILE A 318 4.78 -20.69 4.60
C ILE A 318 5.75 -21.88 4.74
N ARG A 319 5.54 -22.98 4.01
CA ARG A 319 6.29 -24.25 4.15
C ARG A 319 7.82 -24.08 4.12
N HIS A 320 8.33 -23.13 3.35
CA HIS A 320 9.76 -22.90 3.17
C HIS A 320 10.33 -21.78 4.05
N SER A 321 9.48 -20.98 4.69
CA SER A 321 9.85 -19.73 5.37
C SER A 321 9.62 -19.73 6.88
N ILE A 322 9.14 -20.84 7.46
CA ILE A 322 8.80 -20.90 8.89
C ILE A 322 9.90 -21.52 9.76
N TYR A 323 10.05 -20.91 10.93
CA TYR A 323 10.84 -21.41 12.04
C TYR A 323 9.97 -22.14 13.06
N ILE A 324 10.57 -23.15 13.71
CA ILE A 324 9.92 -24.00 14.72
C ILE A 324 9.18 -23.23 15.82
N ASN A 325 9.67 -22.05 16.19
CA ASN A 325 9.06 -21.20 17.22
C ASN A 325 7.67 -20.66 16.82
N SER A 326 7.30 -20.78 15.55
CA SER A 326 6.04 -20.26 15.00
C SER A 326 4.94 -21.31 14.92
N ILE A 327 5.26 -22.61 15.06
CA ILE A 327 4.32 -23.74 14.90
C ILE A 327 3.08 -23.55 15.79
N ARG A 328 3.30 -23.18 17.06
CA ARG A 328 2.20 -22.94 18.00
C ARG A 328 1.30 -21.78 17.57
N ARG A 329 1.87 -20.73 16.98
CA ARG A 329 1.10 -19.56 16.51
C ARG A 329 0.30 -19.92 15.26
N VAL A 330 0.91 -20.62 14.30
CA VAL A 330 0.23 -21.14 13.10
C VAL A 330 -0.96 -22.02 13.50
N PHE A 331 -0.73 -22.96 14.42
CA PHE A 331 -1.77 -23.84 14.95
C PHE A 331 -2.91 -23.04 15.62
N ASN A 332 -2.58 -22.07 16.48
CA ASN A 332 -3.59 -21.25 17.15
C ASN A 332 -4.42 -20.41 16.15
N ILE A 333 -3.82 -19.91 15.07
CA ILE A 333 -4.53 -19.16 14.01
C ILE A 333 -5.53 -20.08 13.30
N LEU A 334 -5.10 -21.29 12.91
CA LEU A 334 -6.00 -22.29 12.32
C LEU A 334 -7.13 -22.66 13.28
N HIS A 335 -6.79 -22.96 14.54
CA HIS A 335 -7.77 -23.30 15.57
C HIS A 335 -8.79 -22.18 15.77
N PHE A 336 -8.36 -20.92 15.83
CA PHE A 336 -9.26 -19.77 15.95
C PHE A 336 -10.17 -19.59 14.72
N SER A 337 -9.64 -19.83 13.52
CA SER A 337 -10.43 -19.84 12.29
C SER A 337 -11.57 -20.86 12.35
N PHE A 338 -11.28 -22.09 12.79
CA PHE A 338 -12.29 -23.11 13.00
C PHE A 338 -13.30 -22.73 14.09
N GLN A 339 -12.85 -22.18 15.22
CA GLN A 339 -13.77 -21.70 16.27
C GLN A 339 -14.78 -20.68 15.74
N ASN A 340 -14.36 -19.78 14.85
CA ASN A 340 -15.24 -18.80 14.21
C ASN A 340 -16.24 -19.47 13.26
N ILE A 341 -15.83 -20.51 12.52
CA ILE A 341 -16.73 -21.29 11.65
C ILE A 341 -17.79 -22.02 12.50
N PHE A 342 -17.39 -22.66 13.59
CA PHE A 342 -18.34 -23.32 14.49
C PHE A 342 -19.28 -22.30 15.16
N ALA A 343 -18.79 -21.13 15.57
CA ALA A 343 -19.62 -20.05 16.11
C ALA A 343 -20.61 -19.50 15.06
N TRP A 344 -20.21 -19.43 13.79
CA TRP A 344 -21.10 -19.07 12.69
C TRP A 344 -22.18 -20.14 12.48
N MET A 345 -21.82 -21.44 12.48
CA MET A 345 -22.80 -22.53 12.41
C MET A 345 -23.77 -22.54 13.61
N ASP A 346 -23.29 -22.21 14.81
CA ASP A 346 -24.12 -22.10 16.02
C ASP A 346 -25.21 -21.03 15.88
N SER A 347 -24.96 -19.97 15.11
CA SER A 347 -25.99 -18.95 14.85
C SER A 347 -27.21 -19.51 14.11
N PHE A 348 -27.03 -20.54 13.28
CA PHE A 348 -28.10 -21.19 12.53
C PHE A 348 -28.89 -22.25 13.32
N LEU A 349 -28.38 -22.69 14.47
CA LEU A 349 -29.07 -23.65 15.35
C LEU A 349 -30.37 -23.10 15.96
N SER A 350 -30.60 -21.79 15.86
CA SER A 350 -31.86 -21.15 16.31
C SER A 350 -33.08 -21.56 15.47
N ASN A 351 -32.87 -22.01 14.23
CA ASN A 351 -33.93 -22.41 13.30
C ASN A 351 -34.02 -23.93 13.19
N GLN A 352 -35.18 -24.52 13.49
CA GLN A 352 -35.35 -25.98 13.53
C GLN A 352 -35.06 -26.70 12.21
N GLU A 353 -35.34 -26.07 11.06
CA GLU A 353 -35.06 -26.65 9.73
C GLU A 353 -33.56 -26.75 9.43
N ASN A 354 -32.74 -25.84 9.98
CA ASN A 354 -31.30 -25.81 9.75
C ASN A 354 -30.53 -26.79 10.65
N ILE A 355 -31.16 -27.37 11.68
CA ILE A 355 -30.49 -28.29 12.62
C ILE A 355 -29.95 -29.53 11.88
N PHE A 356 -30.69 -30.07 10.91
CA PHE A 356 -30.25 -31.22 10.13
C PHE A 356 -29.05 -30.90 9.24
N ILE A 357 -29.09 -29.74 8.57
CA ILE A 357 -27.99 -29.25 7.70
C ILE A 357 -26.74 -28.98 8.55
N VAL A 358 -26.90 -28.33 9.71
CA VAL A 358 -25.80 -28.07 10.65
C VAL A 358 -25.23 -29.38 11.20
N LYS A 359 -26.05 -30.39 11.50
CA LYS A 359 -25.58 -31.74 11.90
C LYS A 359 -24.69 -32.36 10.83
N LYS A 360 -25.11 -32.34 9.56
CA LYS A 360 -24.36 -32.89 8.43
C LYS A 360 -23.08 -32.11 8.14
N ALA A 361 -23.14 -30.77 8.18
CA ALA A 361 -21.98 -29.89 8.02
C ALA A 361 -20.94 -30.08 9.13
N THR A 362 -21.39 -30.21 10.38
CA THR A 362 -20.55 -30.49 11.54
C THR A 362 -19.85 -31.84 11.39
N PHE A 363 -20.56 -32.86 10.90
CA PHE A 363 -19.96 -34.17 10.61
C PHE A 363 -18.86 -34.07 9.56
N LEU A 364 -19.13 -33.45 8.41
CA LEU A 364 -18.13 -33.26 7.35
C LEU A 364 -16.88 -32.52 7.86
N LEU A 365 -17.07 -31.46 8.65
CA LEU A 365 -15.97 -30.71 9.25
C LEU A 365 -15.14 -31.57 10.19
N ILE A 366 -15.77 -32.23 11.15
CA ILE A 366 -15.08 -32.94 12.24
C ILE A 366 -14.43 -34.24 11.76
N LYS A 367 -15.09 -35.00 10.89
CA LYS A 367 -14.62 -36.34 10.49
C LYS A 367 -13.70 -36.31 9.28
N GLN A 368 -13.94 -35.42 8.32
CA GLN A 368 -13.21 -35.44 7.05
C GLN A 368 -12.27 -34.24 6.94
N PHE A 369 -12.77 -33.04 7.21
CA PHE A 369 -12.00 -31.83 6.94
C PHE A 369 -10.90 -31.57 7.97
N LEU A 370 -11.22 -31.59 9.27
CA LEU A 370 -10.25 -31.32 10.33
C LEU A 370 -9.08 -32.34 10.32
N PRO A 371 -9.32 -33.66 10.20
CA PRO A 371 -8.24 -34.64 10.09
C PRO A 371 -7.39 -34.44 8.83
N PHE A 372 -8.01 -34.11 7.71
CA PHE A 372 -7.30 -33.81 6.46
C PHE A 372 -6.38 -32.59 6.62
N ILE A 373 -6.89 -31.46 7.13
CA ILE A 373 -6.08 -30.26 7.38
C ILE A 373 -4.99 -30.54 8.43
N ASN A 374 -5.27 -31.38 9.43
CA ASN A 374 -4.27 -31.76 10.42
C ASN A 374 -3.13 -32.58 9.79
N ASN A 375 -3.44 -33.47 8.83
CA ASN A 375 -2.44 -34.19 8.04
C ASN A 375 -1.63 -33.23 7.15
N CYS A 376 -2.28 -32.26 6.50
CA CYS A 376 -1.58 -31.20 5.75
C CYS A 376 -0.65 -30.38 6.65
N PHE A 377 -1.09 -30.05 7.87
CA PHE A 377 -0.28 -29.36 8.87
C PHE A 377 0.93 -30.20 9.29
N PHE A 378 0.75 -31.49 9.59
CA PHE A 378 1.88 -32.38 9.93
C PHE A 378 2.83 -32.62 8.74
N SER A 379 2.34 -32.58 7.50
CA SER A 379 3.20 -32.61 6.31
C SER A 379 4.06 -31.35 6.18
N CYS A 380 3.52 -30.19 6.56
CA CYS A 380 4.27 -28.93 6.61
C CYS A 380 5.24 -28.88 7.81
N PHE A 381 4.86 -29.48 8.94
CA PHE A 381 5.64 -29.52 10.19
C PHE A 381 5.90 -30.95 10.66
N PRO A 382 6.74 -31.70 9.94
CA PRO A 382 7.01 -33.10 10.28
C PRO A 382 7.77 -33.19 11.59
N TYR A 383 7.38 -34.14 12.43
CA TYR A 383 7.95 -34.37 13.75
C TYR A 383 9.47 -34.58 13.70
N GLU A 384 9.98 -35.23 12.66
CA GLU A 384 11.41 -35.47 12.45
C GLU A 384 12.21 -34.18 12.29
N GLN A 385 11.62 -33.15 11.69
CA GLN A 385 12.30 -31.88 11.43
C GLN A 385 12.09 -30.90 12.59
N CYS A 386 10.89 -30.87 13.17
CA CYS A 386 10.54 -29.94 14.22
C CYS A 386 10.96 -30.46 15.60
N ALA A 387 10.41 -31.57 16.10
CA ALA A 387 10.67 -31.96 17.48
C ALA A 387 11.96 -32.79 17.62
N LYS A 388 12.19 -33.79 16.76
CA LYS A 388 13.25 -34.79 16.95
C LYS A 388 14.68 -34.22 16.90
N LYS A 389 14.92 -33.16 16.13
CA LYS A 389 16.25 -32.53 16.01
C LYS A 389 16.64 -31.68 17.22
N TYR A 390 15.66 -31.08 17.90
CA TYR A 390 15.90 -30.11 18.97
C TYR A 390 15.67 -30.72 20.37
N PHE A 391 14.82 -31.74 20.47
CA PHE A 391 14.56 -32.47 21.71
C PHE A 391 15.23 -33.86 21.64
N THR A 392 16.52 -33.93 21.93
CA THR A 392 17.17 -35.23 22.18
C THR A 392 16.78 -35.75 23.57
N ILE A 393 16.12 -36.91 23.57
CA ILE A 393 15.85 -37.81 24.70
C ILE A 393 14.93 -37.23 25.79
N GLY A 394 13.63 -37.55 25.69
CA GLY A 394 12.74 -37.67 26.86
C GLY A 394 11.54 -36.73 26.99
N ASN A 395 11.47 -35.61 26.27
CA ASN A 395 10.47 -34.56 26.60
C ASN A 395 9.31 -34.39 25.61
N CYS A 396 9.33 -35.04 24.45
CA CYS A 396 8.20 -34.99 23.51
C CYS A 396 8.19 -36.26 22.67
N SER A 397 7.22 -37.14 22.90
CA SER A 397 6.95 -38.30 22.04
C SER A 397 6.16 -37.88 20.78
N LEU A 398 6.18 -38.72 19.73
CA LEU A 398 5.37 -38.48 18.52
C LEU A 398 3.89 -38.34 18.86
N ASN A 399 3.39 -39.11 19.83
CA ASN A 399 2.01 -39.02 20.31
C ASN A 399 1.75 -37.71 21.07
N GLU A 400 2.66 -37.26 21.94
CA GLU A 400 2.50 -35.97 22.61
C GLU A 400 2.52 -34.80 21.62
N TYR A 401 3.36 -34.86 20.59
CA TYR A 401 3.37 -33.86 19.51
C TYR A 401 2.04 -33.83 18.76
N LYS A 402 1.57 -35.00 18.29
CA LYS A 402 0.29 -35.12 17.59
C LYS A 402 -0.89 -34.70 18.45
N ASN A 403 -0.88 -35.02 19.74
CA ASN A 403 -1.93 -34.62 20.68
C ASN A 403 -1.91 -33.11 20.96
N THR A 404 -0.72 -32.51 21.07
CA THR A 404 -0.58 -31.06 21.34
C THR A 404 -1.05 -30.22 20.16
N PHE A 405 -0.80 -30.70 18.94
CA PHE A 405 -1.21 -30.05 17.69
C PHE A 405 -2.39 -30.76 17.05
N ASN A 406 -3.29 -31.33 17.85
CA ASN A 406 -4.52 -31.88 17.31
C ASN A 406 -5.57 -30.77 17.18
N LEU A 407 -5.97 -30.45 15.95
CA LEU A 407 -7.04 -29.49 15.70
C LEU A 407 -8.33 -29.91 16.41
N MET A 408 -8.58 -31.21 16.58
CA MET A 408 -9.76 -31.82 17.22
C MET A 408 -9.83 -31.67 18.75
N ASN A 409 -9.19 -30.66 19.33
CA ASN A 409 -9.18 -30.47 20.77
C ASN A 409 -10.55 -29.96 21.29
N LEU A 410 -10.92 -30.32 22.52
CA LEU A 410 -12.21 -29.98 23.15
C LEU A 410 -12.54 -28.48 23.10
N ASN A 411 -11.52 -27.62 23.02
CA ASN A 411 -11.69 -26.16 22.98
C ASN A 411 -12.18 -25.60 21.62
N ILE A 412 -12.37 -26.41 20.58
CA ILE A 412 -12.90 -25.94 19.28
C ILE A 412 -14.28 -25.28 19.44
N PHE A 413 -15.09 -25.72 20.39
CA PHE A 413 -16.43 -25.16 20.62
C PHE A 413 -16.44 -24.00 21.62
N GLY A 414 -15.29 -23.55 22.10
CA GLY A 414 -15.21 -22.54 23.17
C GLY A 414 -15.83 -21.16 22.84
N LEU A 415 -16.14 -20.88 21.57
CA LEU A 415 -16.87 -19.67 21.13
C LEU A 415 -18.37 -19.93 20.85
N CYS A 416 -18.83 -21.18 20.92
CA CYS A 416 -20.22 -21.57 20.66
C CYS A 416 -21.06 -21.47 21.94
N LYS A 417 -22.29 -20.99 21.84
CA LYS A 417 -23.24 -20.93 22.98
C LYS A 417 -23.81 -22.31 23.30
N ASN A 418 -23.95 -23.19 22.31
CA ASN A 418 -24.47 -24.54 22.45
C ASN A 418 -23.39 -25.63 22.38
N GLU A 419 -22.28 -25.44 23.10
CA GLU A 419 -21.15 -26.39 23.16
C GLU A 419 -21.59 -27.84 23.46
N SER A 420 -22.59 -28.03 24.35
CA SER A 420 -23.12 -29.35 24.70
C SER A 420 -23.83 -30.06 23.55
N LEU A 421 -24.54 -29.33 22.68
CA LEU A 421 -25.24 -29.93 21.53
C LEU A 421 -24.24 -30.40 20.47
N PHE A 422 -23.15 -29.67 20.26
CA PHE A 422 -22.08 -30.12 19.36
C PHE A 422 -21.37 -31.37 19.90
N PHE A 423 -21.12 -31.44 21.21
CA PHE A 423 -20.57 -32.64 21.83
C PHE A 423 -21.53 -33.84 21.80
N GLU A 424 -22.83 -33.63 21.95
CA GLU A 424 -23.84 -34.67 21.77
C GLU A 424 -23.94 -35.13 20.31
N MET A 425 -23.88 -34.20 19.35
CA MET A 425 -23.83 -34.52 17.92
C MET A 425 -22.63 -35.40 17.60
N ILE A 426 -21.43 -35.07 18.08
CA ILE A 426 -20.22 -35.88 17.87
C ILE A 426 -20.39 -37.30 18.45
N LYS A 427 -20.97 -37.42 19.65
CA LYS A 427 -21.23 -38.72 20.29
C LYS A 427 -22.31 -39.54 19.57
N GLU A 428 -23.38 -38.91 19.08
CA GLU A 428 -24.42 -39.56 18.28
C GLU A 428 -23.84 -40.14 16.98
N PHE A 429 -22.86 -39.45 16.38
CA PHE A 429 -22.19 -39.93 15.16
C PHE A 429 -21.14 -41.02 15.43
N ASP A 430 -20.35 -40.91 16.50
CA ASP A 430 -19.42 -41.99 16.90
C ASP A 430 -20.16 -43.30 17.23
N LEU A 431 -21.40 -43.23 17.72
CA LEU A 431 -22.24 -44.41 17.95
C LEU A 431 -22.74 -45.03 16.63
N LYS A 432 -23.19 -44.21 15.68
CA LYS A 432 -23.65 -44.68 14.35
C LYS A 432 -22.53 -45.29 13.51
N GLU A 433 -21.32 -44.76 13.59
CA GLU A 433 -20.16 -45.32 12.86
C GLU A 433 -19.67 -46.64 13.47
N ASN A 434 -19.75 -46.80 14.79
CA ASN A 434 -19.48 -48.11 15.41
C ASN A 434 -20.55 -49.12 15.00
N GLU A 435 -21.80 -48.71 14.82
CA GLU A 435 -22.86 -49.56 14.25
C GLU A 435 -22.59 -49.88 12.77
N GLU A 436 -22.27 -48.90 11.92
CA GLU A 436 -21.96 -49.11 10.49
C GLU A 436 -20.68 -49.92 10.25
N GLN A 437 -19.61 -49.69 11.03
CA GLN A 437 -18.39 -50.50 10.98
C GLN A 437 -18.62 -51.92 11.50
N ASN A 438 -19.43 -52.11 12.56
CA ASN A 438 -19.81 -53.44 13.00
C ASN A 438 -20.68 -54.17 11.96
N ILE A 439 -21.57 -53.46 11.26
CA ILE A 439 -22.37 -54.02 10.17
C ILE A 439 -21.48 -54.39 8.97
N LEU A 440 -20.51 -53.54 8.59
CA LEU A 440 -19.54 -53.85 7.52
C LEU A 440 -18.63 -55.04 7.89
N ILE A 441 -18.20 -55.14 9.15
CA ILE A 441 -17.43 -56.30 9.64
C ILE A 441 -18.31 -57.56 9.69
N GLU A 442 -19.59 -57.44 10.07
CA GLU A 442 -20.54 -58.55 10.01
C GLU A 442 -20.80 -58.98 8.56
N GLU A 443 -20.98 -58.06 7.61
CA GLU A 443 -21.16 -58.35 6.18
C GLU A 443 -19.90 -58.96 5.54
N GLU A 444 -18.69 -58.49 5.88
CA GLU A 444 -17.44 -59.11 5.47
C GLU A 444 -17.26 -60.51 6.09
N SER A 445 -17.70 -60.71 7.33
CA SER A 445 -17.69 -62.02 7.99
C SER A 445 -18.72 -63.00 7.41
N ILE A 446 -19.85 -62.49 6.89
CA ILE A 446 -20.89 -63.29 6.22
C ILE A 446 -20.43 -63.64 4.81
N ASN A 447 -19.81 -62.70 4.08
CA ASN A 447 -19.26 -62.97 2.75
C ASN A 447 -18.08 -63.95 2.79
N THR A 448 -17.20 -63.86 3.78
CA THR A 448 -16.12 -64.84 3.97
C THR A 448 -16.65 -66.24 4.31
N LYS A 449 -17.67 -66.36 5.18
CA LYS A 449 -18.35 -67.64 5.45
C LYS A 449 -19.10 -68.20 4.24
N ASN A 450 -19.68 -67.34 3.40
CA ASN A 450 -20.35 -67.77 2.17
C ASN A 450 -19.35 -68.26 1.12
N LEU A 451 -18.19 -67.61 1.00
CA LEU A 451 -17.08 -68.05 0.14
C LEU A 451 -16.48 -69.39 0.60
N GLU A 452 -16.27 -69.56 1.92
CA GLU A 452 -15.84 -70.84 2.50
C GLU A 452 -16.87 -71.95 2.27
N ASN A 453 -18.17 -71.67 2.40
CA ASN A 453 -19.23 -72.64 2.11
C ASN A 453 -19.31 -72.98 0.61
N GLU A 454 -19.10 -72.02 -0.29
CA GLU A 454 -19.04 -72.29 -1.73
C GLU A 454 -17.80 -73.12 -2.14
N GLU A 455 -16.67 -72.94 -1.46
CA GLU A 455 -15.47 -73.78 -1.67
C GLU A 455 -15.66 -75.20 -1.11
N ILE A 456 -16.32 -75.36 0.03
CA ILE A 456 -16.65 -76.69 0.60
C ILE A 456 -17.61 -77.45 -0.33
N VAL A 457 -18.64 -76.79 -0.87
CA VAL A 457 -19.59 -77.42 -1.81
C VAL A 457 -18.90 -77.82 -3.11
N LYS A 458 -17.95 -77.01 -3.62
CA LYS A 458 -17.16 -77.37 -4.82
C LYS A 458 -16.24 -78.55 -4.56
N ASN A 459 -15.59 -78.62 -3.40
CA ASN A 459 -14.72 -79.73 -3.04
C ASN A 459 -15.51 -81.03 -2.84
N GLU A 460 -16.70 -80.99 -2.25
CA GLU A 460 -17.58 -82.17 -2.14
C GLU A 460 -18.13 -82.64 -3.50
N GLU A 461 -18.33 -81.73 -4.46
CA GLU A 461 -18.72 -82.08 -5.83
C GLU A 461 -17.55 -82.66 -6.65
N GLU A 462 -16.31 -82.27 -6.37
CA GLU A 462 -15.10 -82.83 -6.98
C GLU A 462 -14.76 -84.21 -6.39
N GLU A 463 -14.85 -84.41 -5.07
CA GLU A 463 -14.67 -85.73 -4.44
C GLU A 463 -15.71 -86.76 -4.93
N LYS A 464 -16.98 -86.34 -5.10
CA LYS A 464 -18.03 -87.22 -5.68
C LYS A 464 -17.82 -87.53 -7.16
N LYS A 465 -17.08 -86.70 -7.90
CA LYS A 465 -16.68 -86.99 -9.29
C LYS A 465 -15.49 -87.94 -9.34
N GLU A 466 -14.54 -87.83 -8.41
CA GLU A 466 -13.40 -88.74 -8.33
C GLU A 466 -13.79 -90.14 -7.83
N GLU A 467 -14.72 -90.26 -6.88
CA GLU A 467 -15.24 -91.57 -6.43
C GLU A 467 -16.03 -92.31 -7.52
N ASN A 468 -16.73 -91.58 -8.40
CA ASN A 468 -17.45 -92.19 -9.52
C ASN A 468 -16.55 -92.59 -10.70
N LEU A 469 -15.29 -92.15 -10.74
CA LEU A 469 -14.31 -92.55 -11.75
C LEU A 469 -13.48 -93.78 -11.33
N GLN A 470 -13.62 -94.28 -10.10
CA GLN A 470 -12.89 -95.46 -9.61
C GLN A 470 -13.73 -96.75 -9.58
N VAL A 471 -14.99 -96.71 -10.07
CA VAL A 471 -15.92 -97.88 -10.04
C VAL A 471 -16.40 -98.32 -11.45
N GLU A 472 -15.88 -97.72 -12.53
CA GLU A 472 -15.95 -98.31 -13.90
C GLU A 472 -14.60 -98.90 -14.30
#